data_AF-A0A1Y5PSU8-F1
#
_entry.id   AF-A0A1Y5PSU8-F1
#
_cell.length_a   1.000
_cell.length_b   1.000
_cell.length_c   1.000
_cell.angle_alpha   90.00
_cell.angle_beta   90.00
_cell.angle_gamma   90.00
#
_symmetry.space_group_name_H-M   'P 1'
#
loop_
_entity.id
_entity.type
_entity.pdbx_description
1 polymer ?
#
loop_
_entity_poly.entity_id
_entity_poly.type
_entity_poly.pdbx_seq_one_letter_code
_entity_poly.pdbx_strand_id
1 'polypeptide(L)'
;MTHFADMIEGYRRFRNGGWAEQRERWEQLAEGQSPKVMVIACSDSRSEPSQIFDTNPGEIFVVRNVAALVPPFETTPGRHGVSAALEFAVQFLKIEEIVVMGHGMCGGCHAALHKSMEGAEPGRGGFIADWIAVLDEASEKVRAEYADGFGLARAPSMVTTRRACAPNMPISTTAMRAARWKWRQYA
;
A
#
# COMPACT_ATOMS: atom_id res chain seq x y z
N MET A 1 12.38 13.15 16.67
CA MET A 1 11.76 13.28 15.34
C MET A 1 12.86 13.63 14.36
N THR A 2 12.80 13.12 13.13
CA THR A 2 13.82 13.38 12.10
C THR A 2 13.49 14.67 11.36
N HIS A 3 14.47 15.56 11.20
CA HIS A 3 14.35 16.79 10.41
C HIS A 3 15.03 16.63 9.04
N PHE A 4 14.77 17.57 8.12
CA PHE A 4 15.35 17.53 6.78
C PHE A 4 16.89 17.48 6.80
N ALA A 5 17.55 18.21 7.71
CA ALA A 5 18.99 18.15 7.87
C ALA A 5 19.50 16.74 8.20
N ASP A 6 18.79 16.01 9.08
CA ASP A 6 19.13 14.63 9.44
C ASP A 6 18.98 13.68 8.24
N MET A 7 18.09 13.98 7.29
CA MET A 7 17.94 13.22 6.04
C MET A 7 19.15 13.36 5.13
N ILE A 8 19.78 14.54 5.09
CA ILE A 8 21.02 14.76 4.33
C ILE A 8 22.15 13.91 4.93
N GLU A 9 22.27 13.88 6.26
CA GLU A 9 23.23 13.01 6.93
C GLU A 9 22.90 11.52 6.72
N GLY A 10 21.61 11.16 6.72
CA GLY A 10 21.15 9.81 6.39
C GLY A 10 21.56 9.39 4.98
N TYR A 11 21.39 10.27 4.00
CA TYR A 11 21.82 10.01 2.62
C TYR A 11 23.34 9.83 2.53
N ARG A 12 24.13 10.65 3.24
CA ARG A 12 25.59 10.48 3.30
C ARG A 12 25.98 9.13 3.89
N ARG A 13 25.32 8.70 4.97
CA ARG A 13 25.52 7.35 5.55
C ARG A 13 25.17 6.24 4.56
N PHE A 14 24.04 6.37 3.85
CA PHE A 14 23.67 5.41 2.80
C PHE A 14 24.73 5.32 1.69
N ARG A 15 25.21 6.47 1.19
CA ARG A 15 26.23 6.54 0.13
C ARG A 15 27.57 5.94 0.54
N ASN A 16 28.00 6.19 1.78
CA ASN A 16 29.30 5.75 2.28
C ASN A 16 29.28 4.33 2.87
N GLY A 17 28.10 3.80 3.23
CA GLY A 17 27.90 2.47 3.79
C GLY A 17 27.12 1.57 2.83
N GLY A 18 25.81 1.42 3.07
CA GLY A 18 24.97 0.43 2.40
C GLY A 18 24.98 0.46 0.86
N TRP A 19 25.22 1.61 0.23
CA TRP A 19 25.44 1.66 -1.22
C TRP A 19 26.78 1.03 -1.62
N ALA A 20 27.86 1.36 -0.91
CA ALA A 20 29.20 0.85 -1.20
C ALA A 20 29.28 -0.67 -0.92
N GLU A 21 28.62 -1.14 0.13
CA GLU A 21 28.54 -2.56 0.49
C GLU A 21 27.77 -3.40 -0.55
N GLN A 22 26.78 -2.80 -1.22
CA GLN A 22 25.94 -3.47 -2.22
C GLN A 22 26.21 -2.99 -3.65
N ARG A 23 27.44 -2.53 -3.93
CA ARG A 23 27.78 -1.83 -5.18
C ARG A 23 27.41 -2.62 -6.43
N GLU A 24 27.70 -3.92 -6.47
CA GLU A 24 27.36 -4.79 -7.61
C GLU A 24 25.85 -4.81 -7.89
N ARG A 25 25.02 -4.93 -6.85
CA ARG A 25 23.56 -4.88 -6.99
C ARG A 25 23.11 -3.53 -7.55
N TRP A 26 23.69 -2.41 -7.09
CA TRP A 26 23.35 -1.09 -7.61
C TRP A 26 23.78 -0.90 -9.06
N GLU A 27 24.91 -1.48 -9.48
CA GLU A 27 25.35 -1.49 -10.87
C GLU A 27 24.37 -2.30 -11.74
N GLN A 28 23.91 -3.46 -11.27
CA GLN A 28 22.87 -4.24 -11.97
C GLN A 28 21.53 -3.47 -12.05
N LEU A 29 21.11 -2.83 -10.96
CA LEU A 29 19.86 -2.06 -10.91
C LEU A 29 19.90 -0.79 -11.76
N ALA A 30 21.09 -0.28 -12.11
CA ALA A 30 21.22 0.85 -13.02
C ALA A 30 20.80 0.49 -14.45
N GLU A 31 20.94 -0.79 -14.85
CA GLU A 31 20.53 -1.29 -16.16
C GLU A 31 19.03 -1.61 -16.24
N GLY A 32 18.38 -1.85 -15.09
CA GLY A 32 16.94 -2.10 -15.02
C GLY A 32 16.49 -2.76 -13.73
N GLN A 33 15.18 -2.90 -13.58
CA GLN A 33 14.55 -3.60 -12.45
C GLN A 33 13.67 -4.75 -12.95
N SER A 34 13.61 -5.84 -12.21
CA SER A 34 12.76 -6.99 -12.50
C SER A 34 12.15 -7.61 -11.23
N PRO A 35 11.45 -6.81 -10.40
CA PRO A 35 10.81 -7.31 -9.18
C PRO A 35 9.73 -8.34 -9.53
N LYS A 36 9.58 -9.36 -8.68
CA LYS A 36 8.55 -10.41 -8.86
C LYS A 36 7.27 -10.14 -8.09
N VAL A 37 7.33 -9.23 -7.12
CA VAL A 37 6.23 -8.94 -6.21
C VAL A 37 5.98 -7.44 -6.18
N MET A 38 4.72 -7.05 -6.33
CA MET A 38 4.24 -5.70 -6.02
C MET A 38 3.70 -5.67 -4.59
N VAL A 39 3.96 -4.60 -3.84
CA VAL A 39 3.34 -4.35 -2.54
C VAL A 39 2.61 -3.02 -2.57
N ILE A 40 1.32 -3.05 -2.26
CA ILE A 40 0.47 -1.88 -2.03
C ILE A 40 0.31 -1.74 -0.53
N ALA A 41 0.85 -0.69 0.06
CA ALA A 41 0.90 -0.52 1.51
C ALA A 41 0.38 0.85 1.95
N CYS A 42 0.16 1.01 3.25
CA CYS A 42 -0.27 2.29 3.79
C CYS A 42 0.90 3.29 3.86
N SER A 43 0.61 4.57 3.66
CA SER A 43 1.56 5.67 3.91
C SER A 43 1.95 5.84 5.39
N ASP A 44 1.33 5.08 6.30
CA ASP A 44 1.67 5.07 7.73
C ASP A 44 3.16 4.80 7.95
N SER A 45 3.84 5.68 8.68
CA SER A 45 5.29 5.61 8.90
C SER A 45 5.76 4.38 9.67
N ARG A 46 4.84 3.63 10.29
CA ARG A 46 5.12 2.37 11.01
C ARG A 46 5.06 1.13 10.11
N SER A 47 4.62 1.30 8.87
CA SER A 47 4.31 0.22 7.93
C SER A 47 5.15 0.32 6.67
N GLU A 48 6.48 0.34 6.83
CA GLU A 48 7.45 0.34 5.73
C GLU A 48 7.63 -1.08 5.17
N PRO A 49 7.18 -1.38 3.93
CA PRO A 49 7.21 -2.73 3.39
C PRO A 49 8.60 -3.35 3.31
N SER A 50 9.60 -2.57 2.88
CA SER A 50 10.95 -3.13 2.71
C SER A 50 11.57 -3.56 4.02
N GLN A 51 11.25 -2.87 5.12
CA GLN A 51 11.70 -3.24 6.45
C GLN A 51 10.93 -4.43 7.02
N ILE A 52 9.61 -4.51 6.78
CA ILE A 52 8.77 -5.58 7.34
C ILE A 52 9.02 -6.93 6.65
N PHE A 53 9.27 -6.92 5.34
CA PHE A 53 9.52 -8.13 4.56
C PHE A 53 11.01 -8.44 4.38
N ASP A 54 11.91 -7.65 4.99
CA ASP A 54 13.37 -7.81 4.87
C ASP A 54 13.84 -7.89 3.40
N THR A 55 13.37 -6.96 2.57
CA THR A 55 13.67 -6.94 1.15
C THR A 55 14.72 -5.90 0.81
N ASN A 56 15.53 -6.21 -0.17
CA ASN A 56 16.53 -5.33 -0.74
C ASN A 56 16.00 -4.47 -1.90
N PRO A 57 16.74 -3.43 -2.30
CA PRO A 57 16.46 -2.69 -3.53
C PRO A 57 16.32 -3.62 -4.74
N GLY A 58 15.27 -3.41 -5.54
CA GLY A 58 14.98 -4.20 -6.74
C GLY A 58 14.15 -5.46 -6.53
N GLU A 59 13.94 -5.91 -5.29
CA GLU A 59 13.21 -7.16 -5.03
C GLU A 59 11.68 -6.98 -5.05
N ILE A 60 11.19 -5.80 -4.66
CA ILE A 60 9.76 -5.47 -4.64
C ILE A 60 9.46 -4.13 -5.33
N PHE A 61 8.29 -4.05 -5.97
CA PHE A 61 7.74 -2.81 -6.52
C PHE A 61 6.65 -2.25 -5.60
N VAL A 62 6.80 -1.03 -5.09
CA VAL A 62 5.96 -0.55 -3.98
C VAL A 62 5.12 0.65 -4.37
N VAL A 63 3.83 0.61 -4.01
CA VAL A 63 2.93 1.77 -3.99
C VAL A 63 2.48 1.99 -2.55
N ARG A 64 2.57 3.24 -2.07
CA ARG A 64 2.09 3.61 -0.72
C ARG A 64 1.06 4.71 -0.80
N ASN A 65 -0.12 4.49 -0.22
CA ASN A 65 -1.20 5.47 -0.15
C ASN A 65 -1.96 5.37 1.19
N VAL A 66 -2.88 6.30 1.45
CA VAL A 66 -3.69 6.25 2.68
C VAL A 66 -4.52 4.97 2.70
N ALA A 67 -4.38 4.16 3.75
CA ALA A 67 -5.10 2.89 3.96
C ALA A 67 -4.81 1.74 2.96
N ALA A 68 -3.72 1.79 2.20
CA ALA A 68 -3.32 0.74 1.27
C ALA A 68 -4.44 0.37 0.25
N LEU A 69 -5.18 1.37 -0.22
CA LEU A 69 -6.37 1.16 -1.04
C LEU A 69 -6.01 0.91 -2.50
N VAL A 70 -6.83 0.05 -3.11
CA VAL A 70 -6.83 -0.23 -4.55
C VAL A 70 -8.19 0.20 -5.09
N PRO A 71 -8.27 1.35 -5.77
CA PRO A 71 -9.51 1.79 -6.41
C PRO A 71 -10.00 0.78 -7.46
N PRO A 72 -11.31 0.76 -7.75
CA PRO A 72 -11.82 -0.02 -8.87
C PRO A 72 -11.21 0.44 -10.21
N PHE A 73 -11.29 -0.43 -11.21
CA PHE A 73 -10.90 -0.05 -12.57
C PHE A 73 -11.88 0.97 -13.13
N GLU A 74 -11.37 2.14 -13.50
CA GLU A 74 -12.15 3.22 -14.09
C GLU A 74 -11.49 3.71 -15.39
N THR A 75 -12.32 4.02 -16.39
CA THR A 75 -11.89 4.55 -17.69
C THR A 75 -12.16 6.05 -17.85
N THR A 76 -12.73 6.67 -16.82
CA THR A 76 -13.00 8.10 -16.79
C THR A 76 -11.69 8.89 -16.84
N PRO A 77 -11.65 10.05 -17.51
CA PRO A 77 -10.47 10.91 -17.49
C PRO A 77 -10.13 11.34 -16.06
N GLY A 78 -8.86 11.20 -15.66
CA GLY A 78 -8.45 11.46 -14.29
C GLY A 78 -6.98 11.14 -14.03
N ARG A 79 -6.55 11.31 -12.79
CA ARG A 79 -5.18 11.01 -12.33
C ARG A 79 -5.15 9.65 -11.64
N HIS A 80 -4.99 8.60 -12.44
CA HIS A 80 -5.06 7.19 -12.03
C HIS A 80 -3.77 6.66 -11.37
N GLY A 81 -3.35 7.23 -10.24
CA GLY A 81 -2.05 6.92 -9.63
C GLY A 81 -1.83 5.43 -9.34
N VAL A 82 -2.78 4.78 -8.65
CA VAL A 82 -2.67 3.34 -8.32
C VAL A 82 -2.84 2.46 -9.56
N SER A 83 -3.80 2.79 -10.43
CA SER A 83 -4.05 2.02 -11.65
C SER A 83 -2.87 2.07 -12.62
N ALA A 84 -2.21 3.24 -12.76
CA ALA A 84 -1.01 3.39 -13.58
C ALA A 84 0.17 2.57 -13.01
N ALA A 85 0.33 2.55 -11.68
CA ALA A 85 1.36 1.73 -11.06
C ALA A 85 1.09 0.23 -11.21
N LEU A 86 -0.17 -0.20 -11.09
CA LEU A 86 -0.61 -1.58 -11.36
C LEU A 86 -0.39 -1.97 -12.81
N GLU A 87 -0.76 -1.11 -13.76
CA GLU A 87 -0.53 -1.31 -15.18
C GLU A 87 0.95 -1.48 -15.47
N PHE A 88 1.80 -0.59 -14.94
CA PHE A 88 3.24 -0.68 -15.10
C PHE A 88 3.79 -2.00 -14.52
N ALA A 89 3.39 -2.34 -13.30
CA ALA A 89 3.82 -3.54 -12.60
C ALA A 89 3.48 -4.83 -13.38
N VAL A 90 2.23 -4.96 -13.83
CA VAL A 90 1.75 -6.18 -14.48
C VAL A 90 2.18 -6.23 -15.95
N GLN A 91 2.00 -5.13 -16.70
CA GLN A 91 2.17 -5.14 -18.15
C GLN A 91 3.64 -4.97 -18.57
N PHE A 92 4.44 -4.23 -17.80
CA PHE A 92 5.82 -3.89 -18.18
C PHE A 92 6.85 -4.61 -17.32
N LEU A 93 6.71 -4.61 -16.00
CA LEU A 93 7.64 -5.33 -15.10
C LEU A 93 7.36 -6.83 -15.02
N LYS A 94 6.19 -7.29 -15.48
CA LYS A 94 5.77 -8.70 -15.47
C LYS A 94 5.82 -9.32 -14.07
N ILE A 95 5.36 -8.56 -13.08
CA ILE A 95 5.22 -9.01 -11.70
C ILE A 95 4.25 -10.20 -11.61
N GLU A 96 4.59 -11.14 -10.73
CA GLU A 96 3.90 -12.42 -10.57
C GLU A 96 2.89 -12.36 -9.41
N GLU A 97 3.14 -11.53 -8.40
CA GLU A 97 2.36 -11.48 -7.15
C GLU A 97 2.06 -10.02 -6.73
N ILE A 98 0.87 -9.76 -6.16
CA ILE A 98 0.48 -8.43 -5.68
C ILE A 98 -0.03 -8.51 -4.23
N VAL A 99 0.75 -7.96 -3.29
CA VAL A 99 0.39 -7.93 -1.87
C VAL A 99 -0.32 -6.63 -1.54
N VAL A 100 -1.53 -6.68 -0.99
CA VAL A 100 -2.20 -5.52 -0.38
C VAL A 100 -2.02 -5.58 1.13
N MET A 101 -1.10 -4.77 1.63
CA MET A 101 -0.63 -4.76 3.01
C MET A 101 -1.38 -3.74 3.87
N GLY A 102 -2.50 -4.18 4.46
CA GLY A 102 -3.15 -3.48 5.56
C GLY A 102 -2.33 -3.52 6.86
N HIS A 103 -2.70 -2.71 7.86
CA HIS A 103 -1.96 -2.67 9.12
C HIS A 103 -2.83 -2.20 10.30
N GLY A 104 -2.37 -2.50 11.51
CA GLY A 104 -3.10 -2.22 12.76
C GLY A 104 -3.23 -0.72 13.02
N MET A 105 -4.36 -0.31 13.60
CA MET A 105 -4.62 1.10 13.97
C MET A 105 -4.39 2.07 12.80
N CYS A 106 -4.89 1.71 11.62
CA CYS A 106 -4.80 2.55 10.43
C CYS A 106 -5.72 3.76 10.53
N GLY A 107 -5.15 4.96 10.45
CA GLY A 107 -5.90 6.21 10.52
C GLY A 107 -6.94 6.36 9.39
N GLY A 108 -6.61 5.92 8.17
CA GLY A 108 -7.54 5.96 7.03
C GLY A 108 -8.72 4.99 7.21
N CYS A 109 -8.45 3.74 7.63
CA CYS A 109 -9.53 2.80 7.94
C CYS A 109 -10.39 3.26 9.11
N HIS A 110 -9.78 3.85 10.15
CA HIS A 110 -10.50 4.44 11.27
C HIS A 110 -11.41 5.59 10.80
N ALA A 111 -10.90 6.50 9.98
CA ALA A 111 -11.69 7.60 9.43
C ALA A 111 -12.88 7.09 8.60
N ALA A 112 -12.68 6.05 7.79
CA ALA A 112 -13.75 5.44 7.00
C ALA A 112 -14.81 4.81 7.91
N LEU A 113 -14.37 4.01 8.88
CA LEU A 113 -15.23 3.30 9.82
C LEU A 113 -16.05 4.23 10.73
N HIS A 114 -15.53 5.42 11.04
CA HIS A 114 -16.23 6.42 11.85
C HIS A 114 -16.87 7.56 11.04
N LYS A 115 -16.77 7.53 9.71
CA LYS A 115 -17.21 8.63 8.82
C LYS A 115 -16.66 10.00 9.27
N SER A 116 -15.45 10.04 9.82
CA SER A 116 -14.95 11.26 10.51
C SER A 116 -14.59 12.41 9.57
N MET A 117 -14.60 12.18 8.25
CA MET A 117 -14.28 13.16 7.21
C MET A 117 -15.46 13.40 6.26
N GLU A 118 -16.64 12.80 6.50
CA GLU A 118 -17.81 12.94 5.63
C GLU A 118 -18.24 14.42 5.53
N GLY A 119 -18.45 14.90 4.30
CA GLY A 119 -18.80 16.30 4.03
C GLY A 119 -17.66 17.31 4.22
N ALA A 120 -16.42 16.87 4.46
CA ALA A 120 -15.28 17.78 4.54
C ALA A 120 -14.94 18.38 3.17
N GLU A 121 -14.61 19.68 3.14
CA GLU A 121 -14.19 20.37 1.93
C GLU A 121 -12.83 19.87 1.41
N PRO A 122 -12.57 19.92 0.08
CA PRO A 122 -11.25 19.64 -0.49
C PRO A 122 -10.15 20.47 0.18
N GLY A 123 -9.03 19.83 0.52
CA GLY A 123 -7.93 20.44 1.27
C GLY A 123 -8.13 20.53 2.79
N ARG A 124 -9.33 20.21 3.30
CA ARG A 124 -9.64 20.12 4.75
C ARG A 124 -10.10 18.73 5.20
N GLY A 125 -9.86 17.72 4.37
CA GLY A 125 -10.30 16.35 4.60
C GLY A 125 -11.09 15.76 3.42
N GLY A 126 -11.65 16.59 2.53
CA GLY A 126 -12.45 16.12 1.39
C GLY A 126 -11.73 15.11 0.50
N PHE A 127 -10.47 15.39 0.14
CA PHE A 127 -9.64 14.42 -0.61
C PHE A 127 -9.46 13.07 0.12
N ILE A 128 -9.42 13.10 1.46
CA ILE A 128 -9.32 11.88 2.27
C ILE A 128 -10.67 11.17 2.29
N ALA A 129 -11.77 11.91 2.46
CA ALA A 129 -13.13 11.39 2.47
C ALA A 129 -13.46 10.66 1.14
N ASP A 130 -13.22 11.32 0.02
CA ASP A 130 -13.44 10.75 -1.32
C ASP A 130 -12.57 9.51 -1.54
N TRP A 131 -11.31 9.56 -1.11
CA TRP A 131 -10.38 8.44 -1.25
C TRP A 131 -10.79 7.21 -0.45
N ILE A 132 -11.18 7.41 0.81
CA ILE A 132 -11.55 6.29 1.69
C ILE A 132 -12.98 5.78 1.48
N ALA A 133 -13.80 6.46 0.67
CA ALA A 133 -15.14 6.00 0.30
C ALA A 133 -15.12 4.63 -0.42
N VAL A 134 -13.98 4.24 -1.00
CA VAL A 134 -13.74 2.87 -1.51
C VAL A 134 -13.97 1.80 -0.42
N LEU A 135 -13.89 2.17 0.86
CA LEU A 135 -14.14 1.29 2.00
C LEU A 135 -15.60 1.31 2.50
N ASP A 136 -16.52 2.05 1.88
CA ASP A 136 -17.87 2.23 2.44
C ASP A 136 -18.61 0.91 2.63
N GLU A 137 -18.68 0.07 1.59
CA GLU A 137 -19.32 -1.25 1.66
C GLU A 137 -18.67 -2.15 2.73
N ALA A 138 -17.34 -2.12 2.82
CA ALA A 138 -16.61 -2.90 3.83
C ALA A 138 -16.87 -2.38 5.24
N SER A 139 -16.91 -1.05 5.42
CA SER A 139 -17.14 -0.38 6.69
C SER A 139 -18.56 -0.62 7.19
N GLU A 140 -19.56 -0.61 6.31
CA GLU A 140 -20.94 -0.96 6.65
C GLU A 140 -21.08 -2.39 7.17
N LYS A 141 -20.44 -3.36 6.50
CA LYS A 141 -20.41 -4.75 6.96
C LYS A 141 -19.79 -4.88 8.34
N VAL A 142 -18.66 -4.21 8.58
CA VAL A 142 -18.00 -4.22 9.90
C VAL A 142 -18.87 -3.54 10.97
N ARG A 143 -19.51 -2.40 10.67
CA ARG A 143 -20.44 -1.76 11.61
C ARG A 143 -21.63 -2.64 11.95
N ALA A 144 -22.17 -3.36 10.97
CA ALA A 144 -23.26 -4.30 11.18
C ALA A 144 -22.83 -5.51 12.03
N GLU A 145 -21.61 -6.01 11.83
CA GLU A 145 -21.04 -7.16 12.56
C GLU A 145 -20.68 -6.81 14.02
N TYR A 146 -20.28 -5.56 14.31
CA TYR A 146 -19.78 -5.12 15.61
C TYR A 146 -20.61 -3.97 16.22
N ALA A 147 -21.93 -3.97 15.99
CA ALA A 147 -22.87 -2.91 16.35
C ALA A 147 -23.00 -2.62 17.86
N ASP A 148 -22.52 -3.53 18.70
CA ASP A 148 -22.55 -3.53 20.16
C ASP A 148 -21.41 -2.71 20.83
N GLY A 149 -20.71 -1.87 20.04
CA GLY A 149 -19.91 -0.73 20.53
C GLY A 149 -18.52 -1.07 21.08
N PHE A 150 -18.32 -2.25 21.66
CA PHE A 150 -17.01 -2.71 22.16
C PHE A 150 -16.12 -3.36 21.09
N GLY A 151 -16.68 -3.72 19.93
CA GLY A 151 -15.99 -4.47 18.86
C GLY A 151 -15.27 -3.61 17.82
N LEU A 152 -15.73 -2.38 17.56
CA LEU A 152 -15.18 -1.51 16.50
C LEU A 152 -13.69 -1.20 16.71
N ALA A 153 -13.28 -0.94 17.94
CA ALA A 153 -11.88 -0.66 18.30
C ALA A 153 -10.96 -1.89 18.22
N ARG A 154 -11.53 -3.10 18.09
CA ARG A 154 -10.82 -4.39 18.01
C ARG A 154 -10.92 -5.05 16.63
N ALA A 155 -11.56 -4.39 15.66
CA ALA A 155 -11.66 -4.92 14.31
C ALA A 155 -10.25 -5.19 13.75
N PRO A 156 -9.93 -6.43 13.33
CA PRO A 156 -8.58 -6.78 12.94
C PRO A 156 -8.19 -6.06 11.65
N SER A 157 -7.00 -5.45 11.65
CA SER A 157 -6.35 -5.03 10.42
C SER A 157 -5.96 -6.26 9.60
N MET A 158 -6.57 -6.44 8.43
CA MET A 158 -6.24 -7.54 7.55
C MET A 158 -5.15 -7.12 6.56
N VAL A 159 -4.06 -7.88 6.51
CA VAL A 159 -3.18 -7.92 5.34
C VAL A 159 -3.81 -8.90 4.37
N THR A 160 -4.03 -8.47 3.13
CA THR A 160 -4.55 -9.32 2.05
C THR A 160 -3.50 -9.48 0.98
N THR A 161 -2.83 -10.62 0.96
CA THR A 161 -1.90 -11.01 -0.11
C THR A 161 -2.73 -11.53 -1.28
N ARG A 162 -2.50 -11.06 -2.51
CA ARG A 162 -3.24 -11.53 -3.70
C ARG A 162 -2.26 -11.96 -4.80
N ARG A 163 -2.60 -13.04 -5.51
CA ARG A 163 -1.78 -13.54 -6.63
C ARG A 163 -2.26 -12.95 -7.95
N ALA A 164 -1.37 -12.32 -8.71
CA ALA A 164 -1.72 -11.84 -10.05
C ALA A 164 -1.56 -12.99 -11.04
N CYS A 165 -2.67 -13.55 -11.52
CA CYS A 165 -2.62 -14.57 -12.55
C CYS A 165 -2.31 -13.94 -13.92
N ALA A 166 -1.22 -14.43 -14.53
CA ALA A 166 -0.83 -14.45 -15.94
C ALA A 166 -0.41 -13.12 -16.62
N PRO A 167 0.74 -13.10 -17.34
CA PRO A 167 1.39 -11.90 -17.90
C PRO A 167 0.67 -11.19 -19.07
N ASN A 168 -0.54 -11.62 -19.43
CA ASN A 168 -1.32 -11.15 -20.59
C ASN A 168 -2.81 -10.89 -20.29
N MET A 169 -3.22 -10.81 -19.01
CA MET A 169 -4.62 -10.52 -18.67
C MET A 169 -4.90 -9.00 -18.72
N PRO A 170 -6.03 -8.54 -19.30
CA PRO A 170 -6.45 -7.16 -19.18
C PRO A 170 -6.69 -6.79 -17.70
N ILE A 171 -6.32 -5.56 -17.30
CA ILE A 171 -6.45 -5.06 -15.92
C ILE A 171 -7.90 -5.23 -15.40
N SER A 172 -8.88 -5.08 -16.29
CA SER A 172 -10.30 -5.27 -16.00
C SER A 172 -10.68 -6.71 -15.60
N THR A 173 -9.84 -7.70 -15.91
CA THR A 173 -10.10 -9.13 -15.69
C THR A 173 -9.23 -9.76 -14.61
N THR A 174 -8.42 -8.99 -13.89
CA THR A 174 -7.60 -9.51 -12.78
C THR A 174 -8.52 -10.09 -11.69
N ALA A 175 -8.82 -11.38 -11.79
CA ALA A 175 -9.60 -12.11 -10.81
C ALA A 175 -8.78 -12.28 -9.54
N MET A 176 -9.08 -11.46 -8.55
CA MET A 176 -8.29 -11.32 -7.33
C MET A 176 -8.57 -12.44 -6.32
N ARG A 177 -7.72 -13.46 -6.22
CA ARG A 177 -7.79 -14.45 -5.11
C ARG A 177 -6.97 -13.98 -3.92
N ALA A 178 -7.62 -13.85 -2.75
CA ALA A 178 -7.01 -13.34 -1.52
C ALA A 178 -6.50 -14.47 -0.62
N ALA A 179 -5.22 -14.43 -0.25
CA ALA A 179 -4.70 -15.07 0.94
C ALA A 179 -4.72 -14.06 2.09
N ARG A 180 -5.31 -14.42 3.23
CA ARG A 180 -5.40 -13.56 4.41
C ARG A 180 -4.23 -13.85 5.33
N TRP A 181 -3.44 -12.82 5.67
CA TRP A 181 -2.45 -12.88 6.74
C TRP A 181 -2.89 -11.97 7.88
N LYS A 182 -2.90 -12.48 9.12
CA LYS A 182 -3.15 -11.66 10.32
C LYS A 182 -1.82 -11.10 10.79
N TRP A 183 -1.55 -9.83 10.45
CA TRP A 183 -0.44 -9.08 11.05
C TRP A 183 -0.90 -8.47 12.37
N ARG A 184 -0.34 -8.93 13.49
CA ARG A 184 -0.52 -8.30 14.81
C ARG A 184 0.57 -7.24 14.97
N GLN A 185 0.28 -6.02 14.53
CA GLN A 185 1.12 -4.88 14.88
C GLN A 185 0.81 -4.53 16.35
N TYR A 186 1.79 -4.75 17.23
CA TYR A 186 1.78 -4.51 18.69
C TYR A 186 1.00 -5.55 19.52
N ALA A 187 1.76 -6.48 20.12
CA ALA A 187 1.42 -7.06 21.42
C ALA A 187 1.89 -6.11 22.52
#